data_AF-C4LC25-F1
#
_entry.id   AF-C4LC25-F1
#
_cell.length_a   1.000
_cell.length_b   1.000
_cell.length_c   1.000
_cell.angle_alpha   90.00
_cell.angle_beta   90.00
_cell.angle_gamma   90.00
#
_symmetry.space_group_name_H-M   'P 1'
#
loop_
_entity.id
_entity.type
_entity.pdbx_description
1 polymer ?
#
loop_
_entity_poly.entity_id
_entity_poly.type
_entity_poly.pdbx_seq_one_letter_code
_entity_poly.pdbx_strand_id
1 'polypeptide(L)'
;MYKIIMAFSVVISSFSANAAFIFGNELYQLCTSDENSQFYFQDESECRGYVTGVYDRLTGTAKNGVLCLEGKITTGQVKKIFIAYADKNPAKLNRSAYEVVESSIYQAFRCSK
;
A
#
# COMPACT_ATOMS: atom_id res chain seq x y z
N MET A 1 -16.97 58.47 -16.69
CA MET A 1 -15.83 57.60 -17.06
C MET A 1 -15.80 56.44 -16.08
N TYR A 2 -16.43 55.31 -16.43
CA TYR A 2 -16.54 54.16 -15.52
C TYR A 2 -15.26 53.31 -15.58
N LYS A 3 -14.70 53.07 -14.40
CA LYS A 3 -13.51 52.24 -14.14
C LYS A 3 -13.81 50.79 -14.53
N ILE A 4 -13.10 50.25 -15.50
CA ILE A 4 -13.10 48.80 -15.78
C ILE A 4 -12.05 48.17 -14.86
N ILE A 5 -12.49 47.63 -13.73
CA ILE A 5 -11.70 46.72 -12.91
C ILE A 5 -11.83 45.34 -13.56
N MET A 6 -10.80 44.87 -14.25
CA MET A 6 -10.73 43.48 -14.70
C MET A 6 -10.53 42.58 -13.48
N ALA A 7 -11.60 41.93 -13.03
CA ALA A 7 -11.52 40.81 -12.12
C ALA A 7 -11.10 39.56 -12.92
N PHE A 8 -9.82 39.18 -12.82
CA PHE A 8 -9.32 37.92 -13.36
C PHE A 8 -9.65 36.81 -12.36
N SER A 9 -10.83 36.21 -12.49
CA SER A 9 -11.25 35.07 -11.67
C SER A 9 -10.44 33.84 -12.06
N VAL A 10 -9.43 33.50 -11.26
CA VAL A 10 -8.71 32.23 -11.37
C VAL A 10 -9.67 31.10 -10.98
N VAL A 11 -10.15 30.35 -11.98
CA VAL A 11 -10.88 29.11 -11.77
C VAL A 11 -9.87 28.04 -11.33
N ILE A 12 -9.75 27.85 -10.02
CA ILE A 12 -8.96 26.76 -9.45
C ILE A 12 -9.79 25.48 -9.61
N SER A 13 -9.61 24.77 -10.72
CA SER A 13 -10.15 23.43 -10.88
C SER A 13 -9.50 22.54 -9.83
N SER A 14 -10.25 22.15 -8.79
CA SER A 14 -9.82 21.16 -7.81
C SER A 14 -9.70 19.81 -8.51
N PHE A 15 -8.53 19.48 -9.04
CA PHE A 15 -8.23 18.13 -9.48
C PHE A 15 -8.34 17.20 -8.28
N SER A 16 -8.97 16.04 -8.48
CA SER A 16 -9.01 15.00 -7.45
C SER A 16 -7.58 14.58 -7.14
N ALA A 17 -7.10 14.95 -5.95
CA ALA A 17 -5.79 14.53 -5.47
C ALA A 17 -5.85 13.00 -5.27
N ASN A 18 -5.14 12.27 -6.12
CA ASN A 18 -4.94 10.84 -5.93
C ASN A 18 -3.89 10.68 -4.83
N ALA A 19 -4.33 10.64 -3.58
CA ALA A 19 -3.45 10.69 -2.40
C ALA A 19 -2.70 9.37 -2.12
N ALA A 20 -2.79 8.38 -3.01
CA ALA A 20 -2.04 7.15 -2.90
C ALA A 20 -0.55 7.41 -3.24
N PHE A 21 0.35 7.08 -2.31
CA PHE A 21 1.80 7.19 -2.52
C PHE A 21 2.27 6.28 -3.66
N ILE A 22 1.79 5.02 -3.67
CA ILE A 22 1.96 4.03 -4.76
C ILE A 22 0.72 3.12 -4.82
N PHE A 23 0.46 2.50 -5.98
CA PHE A 23 -0.60 1.50 -6.16
C PHE A 23 -0.13 0.06 -5.89
N GLY A 24 -1.07 -0.85 -5.70
CA GLY A 24 -0.78 -2.27 -5.48
C GLY A 24 0.04 -2.91 -6.61
N ASN A 25 -0.20 -2.51 -7.86
CA ASN A 25 0.58 -2.98 -9.01
C ASN A 25 2.07 -2.60 -8.90
N GLU A 26 2.35 -1.36 -8.52
CA GLU A 26 3.72 -0.86 -8.35
C GLU A 26 4.42 -1.61 -7.21
N LEU A 27 3.76 -1.74 -6.06
CA LEU A 27 4.32 -2.51 -4.95
C LEU A 27 4.53 -3.99 -5.32
N TYR A 28 3.61 -4.58 -6.07
CA TYR A 28 3.74 -5.96 -6.54
C TYR A 28 4.99 -6.13 -7.41
N GLN A 29 5.22 -5.21 -8.36
CA GLN A 29 6.42 -5.21 -9.19
C GLN A 29 7.71 -5.14 -8.38
N LEU A 30 7.77 -4.26 -7.37
CA LEU A 30 8.93 -4.16 -6.46
C LEU A 30 9.15 -5.50 -5.72
N CYS A 31 8.08 -6.09 -5.22
CA CYS A 31 8.13 -7.32 -4.44
C CYS A 31 8.44 -8.58 -5.26
N THR A 32 8.23 -8.53 -6.58
CA THR A 32 8.55 -9.63 -7.51
C THR A 32 9.66 -9.26 -8.49
N SER A 33 10.52 -8.30 -8.11
CA SER A 33 11.70 -7.94 -8.89
C SER A 33 12.61 -9.16 -9.13
N ASP A 34 13.17 -9.23 -10.34
CA ASP A 34 14.12 -10.27 -10.72
C ASP A 34 15.40 -10.13 -9.88
N GLU A 35 15.90 -11.23 -9.32
CA GLU A 35 17.13 -11.26 -8.51
C GLU A 35 18.37 -10.83 -9.30
N ASN A 36 18.32 -10.88 -10.63
CA ASN A 36 19.39 -10.42 -11.53
C ASN A 36 19.23 -8.95 -11.96
N SER A 37 18.16 -8.26 -11.54
CA SER A 37 17.96 -6.85 -11.83
C SER A 37 19.05 -6.00 -11.20
N GLN A 38 19.54 -4.98 -11.92
CA GLN A 38 20.47 -3.99 -11.38
C GLN A 38 19.94 -3.33 -10.11
N PHE A 39 18.61 -3.17 -10.00
CA PHE A 39 17.94 -2.51 -8.89
C PHE A 39 17.35 -3.49 -7.87
N TYR A 40 17.62 -4.80 -7.98
CA TYR A 40 17.00 -5.85 -7.14
C TYR A 40 17.04 -5.52 -5.65
N PHE A 41 18.20 -5.13 -5.11
CA PHE A 41 18.32 -4.83 -3.68
C PHE A 41 17.54 -3.57 -3.27
N GLN A 42 17.41 -2.59 -4.16
CA GLN A 42 16.60 -1.39 -3.90
C GLN A 42 15.11 -1.75 -3.93
N ASP A 43 14.66 -2.42 -4.99
CA ASP A 43 13.27 -2.85 -5.16
C ASP A 43 12.82 -3.75 -4.01
N GLU A 44 13.67 -4.70 -3.61
CA GLU A 44 13.40 -5.61 -2.49
C GLU A 44 13.36 -4.88 -1.16
N SER A 45 14.25 -3.91 -0.95
CA SER A 45 14.26 -3.08 0.26
C SER A 45 13.02 -2.19 0.35
N GLU A 46 12.61 -1.60 -0.77
CA GLU A 46 11.41 -0.78 -0.85
C GLU A 46 10.15 -1.60 -0.61
N CYS A 47 10.02 -2.75 -1.28
CA CYS A 47 8.95 -3.72 -1.03
C CYS A 47 8.85 -4.07 0.46
N ARG A 48 9.97 -4.52 1.06
CA ARG A 48 10.00 -4.94 2.46
C ARG A 48 9.69 -3.81 3.41
N GLY A 49 10.25 -2.63 3.18
CA GLY A 49 10.00 -1.44 3.98
C GLY A 49 8.53 -1.07 3.96
N TYR A 50 7.91 -1.06 2.78
CA TYR A 50 6.50 -0.71 2.62
C TYR A 50 5.58 -1.70 3.35
N VAL A 51 5.70 -3.00 3.06
CA VAL A 51 4.81 -4.01 3.68
C VAL A 51 5.00 -4.09 5.19
N THR A 52 6.23 -3.88 5.68
CA THR A 52 6.52 -3.84 7.11
C THR A 52 5.90 -2.61 7.77
N GLY A 53 5.97 -1.43 7.14
CA GLY A 53 5.34 -0.22 7.68
C GLY A 53 3.82 -0.34 7.81
N VAL A 54 3.15 -0.96 6.85
CA VAL A 54 1.70 -1.25 6.95
C VAL A 54 1.42 -2.24 8.07
N TYR A 55 2.22 -3.30 8.18
CA TYR A 55 2.11 -4.27 9.26
C TYR A 55 2.29 -3.65 10.65
N ASP A 56 3.34 -2.84 10.85
CA ASP A 56 3.62 -2.16 12.13
C ASP A 56 2.51 -1.18 12.53
N ARG A 57 1.90 -0.50 11.56
CA ARG A 57 0.71 0.31 11.83
C ARG A 57 -0.43 -0.56 12.35
N LEU A 58 -0.66 -1.74 11.78
CA LEU A 58 -1.75 -2.63 12.20
C LEU A 58 -1.48 -3.25 13.56
N THR A 59 -0.24 -3.65 13.87
CA THR A 59 0.11 -4.13 15.21
C THR A 59 -0.12 -3.07 16.28
N GLY A 60 0.08 -1.78 15.96
CA GLY A 60 -0.14 -0.66 16.88
C GLY A 60 -1.58 -0.13 16.95
N THR A 61 -2.47 -0.49 16.03
CA THR A 61 -3.82 0.13 15.93
C THR A 61 -4.98 -0.86 15.82
N ALA A 62 -4.73 -2.12 15.45
CA ALA A 62 -5.80 -3.11 15.37
C ALA A 62 -6.38 -3.37 16.76
N LYS A 63 -7.72 -3.44 16.83
CA LYS A 63 -8.41 -3.77 18.08
C LYS A 63 -8.09 -5.21 18.49
N ASN A 64 -7.98 -5.45 19.79
CA ASN A 64 -7.82 -6.79 20.35
C ASN A 64 -8.90 -7.74 19.81
N GLY A 65 -8.49 -8.94 19.35
CA GLY A 65 -9.39 -9.96 18.80
C GLY A 65 -9.77 -9.76 17.33
N VAL A 66 -9.27 -8.73 16.65
CA VAL A 66 -9.47 -8.54 15.20
C VAL A 66 -8.39 -9.27 14.40
N LEU A 67 -7.12 -9.03 14.74
CA LEU A 67 -5.96 -9.70 14.15
C LEU A 67 -5.26 -10.56 15.21
N CYS A 68 -4.91 -11.78 14.83
CA CYS A 68 -4.21 -12.75 15.67
C CYS A 68 -2.75 -12.81 15.21
N LEU A 69 -1.95 -11.87 15.69
CA LEU A 69 -0.55 -11.66 15.29
C LEU A 69 0.41 -12.32 16.28
N GLU A 70 0.10 -13.55 16.69
CA GLU A 70 0.91 -14.31 17.64
C GLU A 70 2.16 -14.91 16.98
N GLY A 71 3.23 -15.04 17.76
CA GLY A 71 4.48 -15.66 17.33
C GLY A 71 5.45 -14.72 16.61
N LYS A 72 6.49 -15.32 16.00
CA LYS A 72 7.58 -14.60 15.36
C LYS A 72 7.29 -14.37 13.87
N ILE A 73 6.40 -13.43 13.58
CA ILE A 73 6.11 -12.99 12.20
C ILE A 73 7.30 -12.19 11.67
N THR A 74 7.86 -12.61 10.53
CA THR A 74 9.02 -11.94 9.92
C THR A 74 8.61 -11.02 8.79
N THR A 75 9.42 -10.00 8.47
CA THR A 75 9.19 -9.12 7.31
C THR A 75 9.11 -9.91 6.00
N GLY A 76 9.89 -10.99 5.88
CA GLY A 76 9.83 -11.90 4.74
C GLY A 76 8.50 -12.66 4.64
N GLN A 77 7.89 -13.01 5.77
CA GLN A 77 6.55 -13.62 5.79
C GLN A 77 5.48 -12.61 5.39
N VAL A 78 5.56 -11.37 5.87
CA VAL A 78 4.61 -10.30 5.49
C VAL A 78 4.68 -10.04 3.97
N LYS A 79 5.89 -9.95 3.40
CA LYS A 79 6.08 -9.89 1.93
C LYS A 79 5.39 -11.07 1.22
N LYS A 80 5.66 -12.31 1.67
CA LYS A 80 5.07 -13.51 1.06
C LYS A 80 3.54 -13.51 1.11
N ILE A 81 2.95 -13.03 2.20
CA ILE A 81 1.50 -12.90 2.36
C ILE A 81 0.93 -11.88 1.36
N PHE A 82 1.58 -10.72 1.23
CA PHE A 82 1.18 -9.72 0.24
C PHE A 82 1.22 -10.27 -1.19
N ILE A 83 2.32 -10.91 -1.60
CA ILE A 83 2.44 -11.52 -2.95
C ILE A 83 1.35 -12.57 -3.15
N ALA A 84 1.17 -13.50 -2.20
CA ALA A 84 0.15 -14.54 -2.31
C ALA A 84 -1.28 -13.98 -2.38
N TYR A 85 -1.54 -12.83 -1.75
CA TYR A 85 -2.81 -12.12 -1.87
C TYR A 85 -2.96 -11.47 -3.25
N ALA A 86 -1.92 -10.78 -3.72
CA ALA A 86 -1.88 -10.11 -5.00
C ALA A 86 -2.13 -11.08 -6.17
N ASP A 87 -1.45 -12.23 -6.16
CA ASP A 87 -1.60 -13.29 -7.17
C ASP A 87 -3.04 -13.81 -7.25
N LYS A 88 -3.69 -13.95 -6.10
CA LYS A 88 -5.08 -14.44 -6.01
C LYS A 88 -6.12 -13.37 -6.33
N ASN A 89 -5.73 -12.10 -6.24
CA ASN A 89 -6.64 -10.96 -6.35
C ASN A 89 -6.10 -9.87 -7.30
N PRO A 90 -5.73 -10.18 -8.56
CA PRO A 90 -5.07 -9.22 -9.44
C PRO A 90 -5.91 -7.96 -9.70
N ALA A 91 -7.24 -8.09 -9.73
CA ALA A 91 -8.14 -6.94 -9.88
C ALA A 91 -8.08 -5.93 -8.72
N LYS A 92 -7.52 -6.29 -7.57
CA LYS A 92 -7.33 -5.40 -6.41
C LYS A 92 -6.05 -4.56 -6.51
N LEU A 93 -5.11 -4.91 -7.39
CA LEU A 93 -3.84 -4.19 -7.52
C LEU A 93 -3.99 -2.78 -8.09
N ASN A 94 -5.17 -2.43 -8.62
CA ASN A 94 -5.51 -1.07 -9.01
C ASN A 94 -5.86 -0.15 -7.82
N ARG A 95 -5.85 -0.66 -6.59
CA ARG A 95 -6.07 0.13 -5.36
C ARG A 95 -4.74 0.63 -4.80
N SER A 96 -4.82 1.53 -3.81
CA SER A 96 -3.64 1.98 -3.10
C SER A 96 -2.88 0.79 -2.50
N ALA A 97 -1.55 0.81 -2.52
CA ALA A 97 -0.78 -0.32 -2.00
C ALA A 97 -1.08 -0.57 -0.51
N TYR A 98 -1.34 0.48 0.27
CA TYR A 98 -1.80 0.39 1.66
C TYR A 98 -3.03 -0.52 1.78
N GLU A 99 -4.10 -0.26 1.01
CA GLU A 99 -5.34 -1.03 1.06
C GLU A 99 -5.11 -2.50 0.70
N VAL A 100 -4.27 -2.77 -0.29
CA VAL A 100 -3.97 -4.13 -0.74
C VAL A 100 -3.18 -4.89 0.32
N VAL A 101 -2.14 -4.28 0.89
CA VAL A 101 -1.33 -4.88 1.95
C VAL A 101 -2.18 -5.10 3.20
N GLU A 102 -2.97 -4.11 3.62
CA GLU A 102 -3.89 -4.24 4.75
C GLU A 102 -4.84 -5.43 4.54
N SER A 103 -5.50 -5.49 3.37
CA SER A 103 -6.40 -6.59 3.02
C SER A 103 -5.70 -7.96 3.06
N SER A 104 -4.43 -8.02 2.62
CA SER A 104 -3.63 -9.25 2.68
C SER A 104 -3.38 -9.73 4.11
N ILE A 105 -3.07 -8.80 5.02
CA ILE A 105 -2.81 -9.09 6.43
C ILE A 105 -4.10 -9.54 7.12
N TYR A 106 -5.22 -8.86 6.88
CA TYR A 106 -6.52 -9.27 7.39
C TYR A 106 -6.94 -10.64 6.86
N GLN A 107 -6.71 -10.94 5.58
CA GLN A 107 -7.04 -12.25 5.04
C GLN A 107 -6.19 -13.36 5.69
N ALA A 108 -4.91 -13.10 5.96
CA ALA A 108 -4.00 -14.09 6.53
C ALA A 108 -4.18 -14.27 8.05
N PHE A 109 -4.45 -13.20 8.78
CA PHE A 109 -4.37 -13.18 10.24
C PHE A 109 -5.65 -12.77 10.96
N ARG A 110 -6.79 -12.63 10.27
CA ARG A 110 -8.06 -12.42 10.99
C ARG A 110 -8.24 -13.52 12.02
N CYS A 111 -8.54 -13.14 13.26
CA CYS A 111 -8.89 -14.12 14.28
C CYS A 111 -10.16 -14.86 13.83
N SER A 112 -10.14 -16.19 13.88
CA SER A 112 -11.39 -16.95 13.82
C SER A 112 -12.08 -16.81 15.18
N LYS A 113 -13.39 -16.58 15.17
CA LYS A 113 -14.19 -16.62 16.40
C LYS A 113 -14.11 -17.99 17.05
#